data_AF-A0A443Q3X3-F1
#
_entry.id   AF-A0A443Q3X3-F1
#
_cell.length_a   1.000
_cell.length_b   1.000
_cell.length_c   1.000
_cell.angle_alpha   90.00
_cell.angle_beta   90.00
_cell.angle_gamma   90.00
#
_symmetry.space_group_name_H-M   'P 1'
#
loop_
_entity.id
_entity.type
_entity.pdbx_description
1 polymer ?
#
loop_
_entity_poly.entity_id
_entity_poly.type
_entity_poly.pdbx_seq_one_letter_code
_entity_poly.pdbx_strand_id
1 'polypeptide(L)'
;MRWGDRGFGSVEEERMTPTIVSLENTLFKADYYSLLQNIGQEDCKEACSTDANCVAAQYSYSSGANYDVLFAKSANGDSAGEKHTSSISKTSIMILVIGAILTICSGITMAVFGYLISRRGLWAHVKSSEDKLGTTEDIVLRSFSYNELAVATNGFNQVLGRGSFGTVYKGALSNNERAVAVKRLEKVVEEGEREFEWR
;
A
#
# COMPACT_ATOMS: atom_id res chain seq x y z
N MET A 1 6.48 -36.55 -91.96
CA MET A 1 6.93 -36.01 -90.66
C MET A 1 6.61 -34.52 -90.60
N ARG A 2 5.47 -34.14 -90.03
CA ARG A 2 5.17 -32.83 -89.39
C ARG A 2 3.74 -32.87 -88.84
N TRP A 3 3.35 -31.78 -88.19
CA TRP A 3 2.23 -31.55 -87.26
C TRP A 3 2.62 -31.89 -85.81
N GLY A 4 2.58 -30.99 -84.83
CA GLY A 4 2.12 -29.59 -84.80
C GLY A 4 1.09 -29.38 -83.68
N ASP A 5 1.46 -28.49 -82.74
CA ASP A 5 0.64 -27.67 -81.83
C ASP A 5 -0.11 -28.22 -80.59
N ARG A 6 0.11 -27.45 -79.51
CA ARG A 6 -0.75 -27.07 -78.36
C ARG A 6 -1.01 -28.07 -77.22
N GLY A 7 -0.71 -27.59 -76.01
CA GLY A 7 -1.28 -28.09 -74.76
C GLY A 7 -0.74 -27.32 -73.55
N PHE A 8 -1.46 -26.30 -73.12
CA PHE A 8 -1.33 -25.67 -71.80
C PHE A 8 -1.77 -26.74 -70.78
N GLY A 9 -0.81 -27.37 -70.11
CA GLY A 9 -1.03 -28.43 -69.12
C GLY A 9 -0.73 -27.90 -67.73
N SER A 10 -1.75 -28.01 -66.87
CA SER A 10 -1.79 -27.71 -65.44
C SER A 10 -0.46 -27.85 -64.68
N VAL A 11 -0.12 -26.82 -63.93
CA VAL A 11 0.76 -26.93 -62.76
C VAL A 11 0.04 -27.84 -61.76
N GLU A 12 0.34 -29.13 -61.77
CA GLU A 12 0.02 -30.03 -60.68
C GLU A 12 1.02 -29.76 -59.54
N GLU A 13 0.54 -28.99 -58.58
CA GLU A 13 1.18 -28.78 -57.30
C GLU A 13 1.18 -30.12 -56.55
N GLU A 14 2.27 -30.87 -56.67
CA GLU A 14 2.52 -32.04 -55.83
C GLU A 14 2.53 -31.58 -54.37
N ARG A 15 1.41 -31.77 -53.67
CA ARG A 15 1.34 -31.59 -52.22
C ARG A 15 2.20 -32.66 -51.57
N MET A 16 3.43 -32.27 -51.21
CA MET A 16 4.28 -33.02 -50.30
C MET A 16 3.54 -33.17 -48.97
N THR A 17 2.88 -34.30 -48.74
CA THR A 17 2.23 -34.56 -47.45
C THR A 17 3.30 -34.82 -46.39
N PRO A 18 3.31 -34.08 -45.26
CA PRO A 18 4.29 -34.34 -44.21
C PRO A 18 4.08 -35.73 -43.61
N THR A 19 5.14 -36.53 -43.52
CA THR A 19 5.11 -37.83 -42.84
C THR A 19 5.14 -37.60 -41.33
N ILE A 20 4.01 -37.80 -40.65
CA ILE A 20 3.91 -37.70 -39.20
C ILE A 20 4.28 -39.04 -38.56
N VAL A 21 5.25 -39.02 -37.63
CA VAL A 21 5.69 -40.18 -36.86
C VAL A 21 5.24 -40.03 -35.41
N SER A 22 4.64 -41.08 -34.85
CA SER A 22 4.25 -41.11 -33.43
C SER A 22 5.42 -41.58 -32.56
N LEU A 23 5.69 -40.84 -31.49
CA LEU A 23 6.70 -41.18 -30.48
C LEU A 23 6.02 -41.30 -29.13
N GLU A 24 6.06 -42.50 -28.55
CA GLU A 24 5.50 -42.76 -27.22
C GLU A 24 6.43 -42.20 -26.13
N ASN A 25 5.86 -41.78 -25.00
CA ASN A 25 6.58 -41.38 -23.79
C ASN A 25 7.62 -40.25 -23.98
N THR A 26 7.47 -39.43 -25.01
CA THR A 26 8.40 -38.33 -25.29
C THR A 26 7.79 -37.00 -24.86
N LEU A 27 8.48 -36.32 -23.94
CA LEU A 27 8.18 -34.95 -23.53
C LEU A 27 9.15 -34.03 -24.27
N PHE A 28 8.63 -33.31 -25.26
CA PHE A 28 9.42 -32.28 -25.93
C PHE A 28 9.36 -30.98 -25.15
N LYS A 29 10.48 -30.27 -25.07
CA LYS A 29 10.55 -28.92 -24.52
C LYS A 29 10.52 -27.94 -25.69
N ALA A 30 9.36 -27.81 -26.33
CA ALA A 30 9.13 -26.83 -27.39
C ALA A 30 8.24 -25.70 -26.86
N ASP A 31 8.38 -24.50 -27.43
CA ASP A 31 7.49 -23.39 -27.14
C ASP A 31 6.14 -23.65 -27.80
N TYR A 32 5.14 -23.96 -26.98
CA TYR A 32 3.79 -24.28 -27.44
C TYR A 32 2.99 -23.01 -27.73
N TYR A 33 2.32 -22.93 -28.88
CA TYR A 33 1.52 -21.75 -29.25
C TYR A 33 0.00 -21.96 -29.11
N SER A 34 -0.46 -23.20 -28.94
CA SER A 34 -1.89 -23.51 -28.81
C SER A 34 -2.11 -24.72 -27.90
N LEU A 35 -3.11 -24.60 -27.03
CA LEU A 35 -3.58 -25.66 -26.13
C LEU A 35 -5.06 -25.91 -26.44
N LEU A 36 -5.37 -27.11 -26.93
CA LEU A 36 -6.74 -27.55 -27.12
C LEU A 36 -7.06 -28.67 -26.15
N GLN A 37 -8.28 -28.63 -25.62
CA GLN A 37 -8.81 -29.62 -24.69
C GLN A 37 -9.86 -30.45 -25.40
N ASN A 38 -9.92 -31.74 -25.05
CA ASN A 38 -10.99 -32.65 -25.45
C ASN A 38 -11.05 -32.91 -26.98
N ILE A 39 -9.88 -33.14 -27.57
CA ILE A 39 -9.70 -33.51 -28.99
C ILE A 39 -9.25 -34.98 -29.09
N GLY A 40 -9.65 -35.67 -30.15
CA GLY A 40 -9.23 -37.06 -30.44
C GLY A 40 -7.80 -37.15 -31.00
N GLN A 41 -7.19 -38.33 -30.93
CA GLN A 41 -5.84 -38.55 -31.47
C GLN A 41 -5.76 -38.32 -33.00
N GLU A 42 -6.78 -38.73 -33.74
CA GLU A 42 -6.85 -38.54 -35.20
C GLU A 42 -7.08 -37.07 -35.57
N ASP A 43 -7.97 -36.39 -34.85
CA ASP A 43 -8.24 -34.96 -35.03
C ASP A 43 -6.99 -34.10 -34.74
N CYS A 44 -6.19 -34.51 -33.74
CA CYS A 44 -4.90 -33.88 -33.44
C CYS A 44 -3.91 -34.01 -34.60
N LYS A 45 -3.83 -35.20 -35.20
CA LYS A 45 -2.96 -35.47 -36.35
C LYS A 45 -3.37 -34.64 -37.56
N GLU A 46 -4.67 -34.53 -37.82
CA GLU A 46 -5.21 -33.71 -38.90
C GLU A 46 -4.92 -32.22 -38.67
N ALA A 47 -5.18 -31.72 -37.46
CA ALA A 47 -4.94 -30.33 -37.10
C ALA A 47 -3.47 -29.91 -37.34
N CYS A 48 -2.51 -30.74 -36.92
CA CYS A 48 -1.09 -30.45 -37.18
C CYS A 48 -0.72 -30.58 -38.67
N SER A 49 -1.35 -31.50 -39.41
CA SER A 49 -1.12 -31.64 -40.85
C SER A 49 -1.61 -30.43 -41.66
N THR A 50 -2.65 -29.75 -41.15
CA THR A 50 -3.24 -28.56 -41.79
C THR A 50 -2.57 -27.26 -41.39
N ASP A 51 -1.85 -27.22 -40.27
CA ASP A 51 -1.18 -26.02 -39.79
C ASP A 51 0.26 -25.96 -40.32
N ALA A 52 0.51 -25.02 -41.24
CA ALA A 52 1.82 -24.80 -41.84
C ALA A 52 2.91 -24.41 -40.82
N ASN A 53 2.53 -24.00 -39.61
CA ASN A 53 3.45 -23.69 -38.54
C ASN A 53 3.69 -24.86 -37.58
N CYS A 54 2.86 -25.92 -37.62
CA CYS A 54 3.00 -27.06 -36.71
C CYS A 54 4.20 -27.94 -37.09
N VAL A 55 5.11 -28.13 -36.15
CA VAL A 55 6.25 -29.07 -36.28
C VAL A 55 6.02 -30.32 -35.47
N ALA A 56 5.35 -30.20 -34.33
CA ALA A 56 5.01 -31.32 -33.47
C ALA A 56 3.73 -31.02 -32.69
N ALA A 57 2.98 -32.07 -32.40
CA ALA A 57 1.85 -32.04 -31.48
C ALA A 57 2.06 -33.08 -30.37
N GLN A 58 1.82 -32.70 -29.11
CA GLN A 58 1.84 -33.62 -27.98
C GLN A 58 0.42 -33.91 -27.53
N TYR A 59 0.07 -35.20 -27.47
CA TYR A 59 -1.21 -35.70 -26.99
C TYR A 59 -1.01 -36.34 -25.61
N SER A 60 -1.60 -35.77 -24.55
CA SER A 60 -1.45 -36.30 -23.19
C SER A 60 -2.78 -36.37 -22.46
N TYR A 61 -2.95 -37.42 -21.65
CA TYR A 61 -4.12 -37.58 -20.78
C TYR A 61 -3.98 -36.67 -19.55
N SER A 62 -5.02 -35.88 -19.27
CA SER A 62 -5.13 -35.09 -18.06
C SER A 62 -6.23 -35.65 -17.15
N SER A 63 -6.02 -35.51 -15.83
CA SER A 63 -6.96 -36.05 -14.82
C SER A 63 -8.36 -35.46 -15.01
N GLY A 64 -9.33 -36.33 -15.29
CA GLY A 64 -10.73 -35.95 -15.49
C GLY A 64 -11.33 -36.38 -16.84
N ALA A 65 -10.78 -37.43 -17.47
CA ALA A 65 -11.21 -37.90 -18.81
C ALA A 65 -11.00 -36.88 -19.94
N ASN A 66 -10.10 -35.91 -19.75
CA ASN A 66 -9.76 -34.93 -20.76
C ASN A 66 -8.37 -35.23 -21.33
N TYR A 67 -8.17 -34.82 -22.58
CA TYR A 67 -6.88 -34.88 -23.24
C TYR A 67 -6.43 -33.46 -23.56
N ASP A 68 -5.18 -33.16 -23.19
CA ASP A 68 -4.52 -31.90 -23.52
C ASP A 68 -3.65 -32.10 -24.75
N VAL A 69 -3.87 -31.25 -25.76
CA VAL A 69 -3.10 -31.22 -26.99
C VAL A 69 -2.28 -29.94 -27.06
N LEU A 70 -0.98 -30.08 -27.27
CA LEU A 70 -0.03 -28.97 -27.34
C LEU A 70 0.65 -28.92 -28.70
N PHE A 71 0.62 -27.76 -29.38
CA PHE A 71 1.24 -27.56 -30.70
C PHE A 71 2.54 -26.75 -30.61
N ALA A 72 3.60 -27.22 -31.26
CA ALA A 72 4.91 -26.56 -31.32
C ALA A 72 5.18 -25.95 -32.71
N LYS A 73 5.81 -24.77 -32.77
CA LYS A 73 6.09 -24.05 -34.01
C LYS A 73 7.54 -24.23 -34.53
N SER A 74 7.71 -24.16 -35.85
CA SER A 74 9.02 -24.06 -36.52
C SER A 74 9.67 -22.69 -36.28
N ALA A 75 10.86 -22.67 -35.69
CA ALA A 75 11.67 -21.47 -35.53
C ALA A 75 12.31 -21.08 -36.88
N ASN A 76 11.53 -20.51 -37.79
CA ASN A 76 12.08 -19.89 -38.99
C ASN A 76 11.53 -18.46 -39.14
N GLY A 77 12.36 -17.49 -38.75
CA GLY A 77 12.28 -16.09 -39.15
C GLY A 77 11.09 -15.29 -38.59
N ASP A 78 11.10 -14.97 -37.30
CA ASP A 78 11.00 -13.59 -36.83
C ASP A 78 11.25 -13.54 -35.33
N SER A 79 12.23 -12.73 -34.95
CA SER A 79 12.65 -12.50 -33.57
C SER A 79 11.56 -11.75 -32.79
N ALA A 80 10.56 -12.46 -32.31
CA ALA A 80 9.84 -12.07 -31.11
C ALA A 80 10.48 -12.84 -29.95
N GLY A 81 11.51 -12.25 -29.35
CA GLY A 81 12.02 -12.69 -28.06
C GLY A 81 10.93 -12.50 -27.01
N GLU A 82 10.02 -13.47 -26.87
CA GLU A 82 9.23 -13.59 -25.67
C GLU A 82 10.15 -14.08 -24.56
N LYS A 83 10.35 -13.17 -23.61
CA LYS A 83 11.17 -13.36 -22.43
C LYS A 83 10.79 -14.71 -21.82
N HIS A 84 11.81 -15.46 -21.41
CA HIS A 84 11.69 -16.54 -20.45
C HIS A 84 11.05 -15.98 -19.16
N THR A 85 9.72 -15.87 -19.13
CA THR A 85 9.00 -15.71 -17.89
C THR A 85 8.98 -17.11 -17.31
N SER A 86 9.94 -17.38 -16.42
CA SER A 86 9.76 -18.41 -15.42
C SER A 86 8.32 -18.31 -14.95
N SER A 87 7.53 -19.37 -15.09
CA SER A 87 6.14 -19.36 -14.64
C SER A 87 6.19 -19.19 -13.13
N ILE A 88 6.18 -17.92 -12.69
CA ILE A 88 6.16 -17.56 -11.29
C ILE A 88 4.89 -18.20 -10.78
N SER A 89 5.06 -19.21 -9.91
CA SER A 89 3.95 -19.97 -9.36
C SER A 89 2.87 -19.00 -8.87
N LYS A 90 1.59 -19.29 -9.09
CA LYS A 90 0.49 -18.43 -8.63
C LYS A 90 0.63 -18.10 -7.13
N THR A 91 1.22 -19.02 -6.37
CA THR A 91 1.65 -18.84 -4.97
C THR A 91 2.70 -17.74 -4.79
N SER A 92 3.75 -17.70 -5.62
CA SER A 92 4.74 -16.63 -5.58
C SER A 92 4.15 -15.27 -5.95
N ILE A 93 3.22 -15.20 -6.92
CA ILE A 93 2.52 -13.95 -7.25
C ILE A 93 1.66 -13.48 -6.06
N MET A 94 0.91 -14.39 -5.43
CA MET A 94 0.10 -14.08 -4.26
C MET A 94 0.93 -13.53 -3.09
N ILE A 95 2.12 -14.09 -2.83
CA ILE A 95 3.02 -13.61 -1.78
C ILE A 95 3.49 -12.18 -2.07
N LEU A 96 3.86 -11.87 -3.31
CA LEU A 96 4.30 -10.53 -3.71
C LEU A 96 3.17 -9.49 -3.57
N VAL A 97 1.94 -9.86 -3.96
CA VAL A 97 0.77 -8.98 -3.84
C VAL A 97 0.45 -8.70 -2.37
N ILE A 98 0.42 -9.72 -1.52
CA ILE A 98 0.18 -9.55 -0.07
C ILE A 98 1.26 -8.67 0.55
N GLY A 99 2.53 -8.90 0.20
CA GLY A 99 3.64 -8.07 0.67
C GLY A 99 3.52 -6.60 0.26
N ALA A 100 3.10 -6.34 -0.98
CA ALA A 100 2.88 -4.98 -1.46
C ALA A 100 1.73 -4.28 -0.71
N ILE A 101 0.63 -4.99 -0.42
CA ILE A 101 -0.49 -4.42 0.32
C ILE A 101 -0.08 -4.07 1.75
N LEU A 102 0.64 -4.96 2.44
CA LEU A 102 1.07 -4.73 3.82
C LEU A 102 2.04 -3.54 3.95
N THR A 103 2.96 -3.38 2.99
CA THR A 103 3.90 -2.25 2.99
C THR A 103 3.17 -0.92 2.76
N ILE A 104 2.20 -0.88 1.85
CA ILE A 104 1.37 0.31 1.61
C ILE A 104 0.52 0.64 2.84
N CYS A 105 -0.17 -0.34 3.43
CA CYS A 105 -0.98 -0.13 4.63
C CYS A 105 -0.14 0.40 5.80
N SER A 106 1.04 -0.18 6.04
CA SER A 106 1.96 0.31 7.07
C SER A 106 2.39 1.76 6.81
N GLY A 107 2.72 2.12 5.57
CA GLY A 107 3.09 3.49 5.21
C GLY A 107 1.97 4.50 5.47
N ILE A 108 0.73 4.15 5.10
CA ILE A 108 -0.45 5.00 5.33
C ILE A 108 -0.69 5.20 6.83
N THR A 109 -0.65 4.12 7.61
CA THR A 109 -0.86 4.23 9.08
C THR A 109 0.20 5.10 9.74
N MET A 110 1.48 4.96 9.35
CA MET A 110 2.57 5.78 9.88
C MET A 110 2.42 7.26 9.49
N ALA A 111 2.02 7.55 8.25
CA ALA A 111 1.78 8.92 7.79
C ALA A 111 0.59 9.57 8.50
N VAL A 112 -0.51 8.84 8.70
CA VAL A 112 -1.67 9.33 9.48
C VAL A 112 -1.27 9.57 10.92
N PHE A 113 -0.57 8.63 11.56
CA PHE A 113 -0.14 8.78 12.95
C PHE A 113 0.82 9.96 13.12
N GLY A 114 1.79 10.11 12.21
CA GLY A 114 2.68 11.27 12.15
C GLY A 114 1.91 12.57 11.97
N TYR A 115 0.95 12.61 11.04
CA TYR A 115 0.08 13.78 10.84
C TYR A 115 -0.75 14.13 12.08
N LEU A 116 -1.30 13.12 12.77
CA LEU A 116 -2.03 13.32 14.02
C LEU A 116 -1.13 13.84 15.13
N ILE A 117 0.11 13.35 15.24
CA ILE A 117 1.09 13.85 16.21
C ILE A 117 1.53 15.27 15.85
N SER A 118 1.82 15.58 14.59
CA SER A 118 2.19 16.92 14.14
C SER A 118 1.04 17.91 14.35
N ARG A 119 -0.21 17.47 14.09
CA ARG A 119 -1.40 18.25 14.47
C ARG A 119 -1.48 18.41 15.97
N ARG A 120 -1.28 17.36 16.77
CA ARG A 120 -1.27 17.47 18.25
C ARG A 120 -0.13 18.31 18.79
N GLY A 121 1.03 18.39 18.14
CA GLY A 121 2.17 19.21 18.56
C GLY A 121 1.94 20.68 18.25
N LEU A 122 1.47 21.00 17.04
CA LEU A 122 1.05 22.36 16.68
C LEU A 122 -0.19 22.77 17.47
N TRP A 123 -1.16 21.87 17.65
CA TRP A 123 -2.30 22.09 18.52
C TRP A 123 -1.85 22.15 19.97
N ALA A 124 -0.86 21.44 20.48
CA ALA A 124 -0.40 21.61 21.87
C ALA A 124 0.28 22.97 22.06
N HIS A 125 0.98 23.47 21.04
CA HIS A 125 1.59 24.80 21.07
C HIS A 125 0.57 25.94 20.88
N VAL A 126 -0.49 25.73 20.08
CA VAL A 126 -1.60 26.68 19.87
C VAL A 126 -2.64 26.60 21.01
N LYS A 127 -2.92 25.41 21.50
CA LYS A 127 -3.83 25.06 22.61
C LYS A 127 -3.16 25.16 23.98
N SER A 128 -1.91 25.63 24.03
CA SER A 128 -1.38 26.27 25.23
C SER A 128 -2.18 27.54 25.59
N SER A 129 -3.02 28.05 24.68
CA SER A 129 -3.95 29.15 24.95
C SER A 129 -5.44 28.77 25.02
N GLU A 130 -5.86 27.56 24.64
CA GLU A 130 -7.30 27.20 24.54
C GLU A 130 -7.62 25.75 24.97
N ASP A 131 -7.03 25.28 26.07
CA ASP A 131 -7.57 24.14 26.83
C ASP A 131 -7.80 24.52 28.29
N LYS A 132 -8.84 25.32 28.53
CA LYS A 132 -9.63 25.20 29.74
C LYS A 132 -11.11 25.40 29.46
N LEU A 133 -11.84 24.36 29.85
CA LEU A 133 -13.20 24.38 30.38
C LEU A 133 -14.32 24.28 29.34
N GLY A 134 -14.85 23.06 29.25
CA GLY A 134 -16.16 22.81 28.70
C GLY A 134 -17.25 23.52 29.50
N THR A 135 -18.30 23.86 28.78
CA THR A 135 -19.66 24.15 29.26
C THR A 135 -19.81 25.42 30.10
N THR A 136 -20.83 26.21 29.74
CA THR A 136 -21.40 27.39 30.43
C THR A 136 -20.71 28.75 30.20
N GLU A 137 -21.35 29.53 29.33
CA GLU A 137 -21.64 30.98 29.44
C GLU A 137 -20.48 31.93 29.84
N ASP A 138 -19.96 32.62 28.82
CA ASP A 138 -19.45 33.99 28.88
C ASP A 138 -18.44 34.34 30.00
N ILE A 139 -17.33 33.60 30.08
CA ILE A 139 -16.17 34.00 30.89
C ILE A 139 -15.19 34.75 29.98
N VAL A 140 -15.35 36.08 29.91
CA VAL A 140 -14.35 36.96 29.28
C VAL A 140 -13.07 36.93 30.13
N LEU A 141 -12.01 36.30 29.61
CA LEU A 141 -10.68 36.31 30.23
C LEU A 141 -10.04 37.70 30.07
N ARG A 142 -10.06 38.50 31.15
CA ARG A 142 -9.39 39.80 31.20
C ARG A 142 -8.00 39.66 31.84
N SER A 143 -6.98 40.21 31.19
CA SER A 143 -5.65 40.38 31.78
C SER A 143 -5.65 41.51 32.82
N PHE A 144 -5.10 41.25 34.00
CA PHE A 144 -4.94 42.23 35.08
C PHE A 144 -3.47 42.57 35.29
N SER A 145 -3.16 43.86 35.48
CA SER A 145 -1.81 44.26 35.84
C SER A 145 -1.50 43.90 37.30
N TYR A 146 -0.22 43.75 37.67
CA TYR A 146 0.16 43.51 39.06
C TYR A 146 -0.35 44.61 39.99
N ASN A 147 -0.28 45.87 39.56
CA ASN A 147 -0.75 47.00 40.36
C ASN A 147 -2.26 46.94 40.60
N GLU A 148 -3.04 46.56 39.59
CA GLU A 148 -4.49 46.38 39.70
C GLU A 148 -4.84 45.27 40.71
N LEU A 149 -4.11 44.15 40.68
CA LEU A 149 -4.26 43.06 41.65
C LEU A 149 -3.80 43.46 43.06
N ALA A 150 -2.73 44.27 43.17
CA ALA A 150 -2.25 44.77 44.44
C ALA A 150 -3.27 45.71 45.09
N VAL A 151 -3.87 46.63 44.32
CA VAL A 151 -4.95 47.49 44.80
C VAL A 151 -6.17 46.65 45.18
N ALA A 152 -6.59 45.71 44.34
CA ALA A 152 -7.74 44.85 44.60
C ALA A 152 -7.60 44.01 45.88
N THR A 153 -6.37 43.62 46.24
CA THR A 153 -6.07 42.80 47.44
C THR A 153 -5.57 43.62 48.63
N ASN A 154 -5.61 44.95 48.55
CA ASN A 154 -5.05 45.86 49.55
C ASN A 154 -3.59 45.50 49.92
N GLY A 155 -2.76 45.31 48.90
CA GLY A 155 -1.35 44.94 49.04
C GLY A 155 -1.12 43.48 49.40
N PHE A 156 -2.03 42.56 49.01
CA PHE A 156 -1.97 41.14 49.39
C PHE A 156 -1.97 40.93 50.91
N ASN A 157 -2.83 41.66 51.63
CA ASN A 157 -2.83 41.65 53.10
C ASN A 157 -3.57 40.43 53.69
N GLN A 158 -4.74 40.08 53.14
CA GLN A 158 -5.57 39.01 53.71
C GLN A 158 -5.39 37.69 52.97
N VAL A 159 -4.74 36.72 53.62
CA VAL A 159 -4.57 35.35 53.10
C VAL A 159 -5.83 34.52 53.30
N LEU A 160 -6.28 33.87 52.23
CA LEU A 160 -7.35 32.87 52.25
C LEU A 160 -6.81 31.43 52.34
N GLY A 161 -5.59 31.20 51.85
CA GLY A 161 -4.94 29.90 51.94
C GLY A 161 -3.54 29.88 51.35
N ARG A 162 -2.73 28.90 51.76
CA ARG A 162 -1.38 28.65 51.21
C ARG A 162 -1.33 27.21 50.70
N GLY A 163 -0.74 27.01 49.52
CA GLY A 163 -0.47 25.69 48.96
C GLY A 163 0.91 25.64 48.32
N SER A 164 1.30 24.48 47.80
CA SER A 164 2.63 24.26 47.18
C SER A 164 2.95 25.20 46.02
N PHE A 165 1.92 25.73 45.34
CA PHE A 165 2.07 26.64 44.20
C PHE A 165 1.95 28.11 44.58
N GLY A 166 1.86 28.45 45.87
CA GLY A 166 1.79 29.82 46.37
C GLY A 166 0.57 30.14 47.22
N THR A 167 0.32 31.43 47.42
CA THR A 167 -0.63 31.97 48.41
C THR A 167 -1.84 32.62 47.73
N VAL A 168 -3.03 32.32 48.23
CA VAL A 168 -4.30 32.90 47.77
C VAL A 168 -4.70 34.03 48.72
N TYR A 169 -5.04 35.19 48.17
CA TYR A 169 -5.44 36.39 48.89
C TYR A 169 -6.87 36.81 48.55
N LYS A 170 -7.57 37.41 49.50
CA LYS A 170 -8.87 38.03 49.26
C LYS A 170 -8.69 39.37 48.56
N GLY A 171 -9.53 39.66 47.58
CA GLY A 171 -9.60 40.98 46.97
C GLY A 171 -11.00 41.36 46.50
N ALA A 172 -11.15 42.59 46.04
CA ALA A 172 -12.35 43.12 45.41
C ALA A 172 -11.94 43.99 44.21
N LEU A 173 -12.55 43.73 43.06
CA LEU A 173 -12.24 44.46 41.84
C LEU A 173 -13.07 45.75 41.80
N SER A 174 -12.42 46.90 41.66
CA SER A 174 -13.03 48.24 41.76
C SER A 174 -14.18 48.50 40.78
N ASN A 175 -14.25 47.72 39.69
CA ASN A 175 -15.21 47.97 38.63
C ASN A 175 -16.61 47.41 38.93
N ASN A 176 -16.78 46.46 39.87
CA ASN A 176 -18.08 45.78 40.09
C ASN A 176 -18.32 45.27 41.53
N GLU A 177 -17.51 45.66 42.53
CA GLU A 177 -17.54 45.14 43.93
C GLU A 177 -17.47 43.59 44.06
N ARG A 178 -17.15 42.89 42.97
CA ARG A 178 -17.10 41.44 42.95
C ARG A 178 -15.93 40.98 43.81
N ALA A 179 -16.23 40.17 44.82
CA ALA A 179 -15.21 39.49 45.61
C ALA A 179 -14.42 38.55 44.70
N VAL A 180 -13.10 38.63 44.80
CA VAL A 180 -12.15 37.82 44.03
C VAL A 180 -11.14 37.15 44.95
N ALA A 181 -10.60 36.03 44.50
CA ALA A 181 -9.47 35.36 45.13
C ALA A 181 -8.27 35.45 44.19
N VAL A 182 -7.18 36.07 44.64
CA VAL A 182 -5.96 36.27 43.84
C VAL A 182 -4.89 35.30 44.32
N LYS A 183 -4.51 34.34 43.47
CA LYS A 183 -3.42 33.41 43.74
C LYS A 183 -2.10 34.02 43.27
N ARG A 184 -1.19 34.30 44.21
CA ARG A 184 0.17 34.73 43.95
C ARG A 184 1.09 33.52 44.00
N LEU A 185 1.76 33.23 42.89
CA LEU A 185 2.76 32.17 42.83
C LEU A 185 4.01 32.58 43.62
N GLU A 186 4.54 31.66 44.42
CA GLU A 186 5.84 31.85 45.06
C GLU A 186 6.92 31.72 43.99
N LYS A 187 7.94 32.59 44.03
CA LYS A 187 9.11 32.42 43.18
C LYS A 187 9.84 31.18 43.70
N VAL A 188 9.80 30.10 42.92
CA VAL A 188 10.71 28.98 43.11
C VAL A 188 12.08 29.52 42.74
N VAL A 189 12.85 29.91 43.76
CA VAL A 189 14.30 30.05 43.61
C VAL A 189 14.81 28.68 43.16
N GLU A 190 15.67 28.63 42.15
CA GLU A 190 16.34 27.42 41.66
C GLU A 190 17.23 26.80 42.77
N GLU A 191 16.63 26.33 43.85
CA GLU A 191 17.28 25.64 44.96
C GLU A 191 17.09 24.13 44.83
N GLY A 192 17.11 23.64 43.58
CA GLY A 192 16.91 22.24 43.22
C GLY A 192 18.18 21.41 43.06
N GLU A 193 19.37 21.99 43.26
CA GLU A 193 20.65 21.29 43.00
C GLU A 193 21.47 20.95 44.25
N ARG A 194 20.97 21.18 45.48
CA ARG A 194 21.78 20.98 46.71
C ARG A 194 21.40 19.79 47.60
N GLU A 195 20.50 18.91 47.18
CA GLU A 195 20.03 17.78 48.01
C GLU A 195 20.44 16.37 47.53
N PHE A 196 21.44 16.25 46.65
CA PHE A 196 22.00 14.94 46.28
C PHE A 196 23.50 14.84 46.54
N GLU A 197 23.91 15.07 47.79
CA GLU A 197 25.21 14.59 48.28
C GLU A 197 24.97 13.30 49.08
N TRP A 198 25.11 12.15 48.40
CA TRP A 198 25.10 10.84 49.04
C TRP A 198 26.41 10.65 49.81
N ARG A 199 26.31 10.48 51.12
CA ARG A 199 27.40 10.03 52.00
C ARG A 199 27.34 8.52 52.17
#